data_AF-A0A6N8W603-F1
#
_entry.id   AF-A0A6N8W603-F1
#
_cell.length_a   1.000
_cell.length_b   1.000
_cell.length_c   1.000
_cell.angle_alpha   90.00
_cell.angle_beta   90.00
_cell.angle_gamma   90.00
#
_symmetry.space_group_name_H-M   'P 1'
#
loop_
_entity.id
_entity.type
_entity.pdbx_description
1 polymer ?
#
loop_
_entity_poly.entity_id
_entity_poly.type
_entity_poly.pdbx_seq_one_letter_code
_entity_poly.pdbx_strand_id
1 'polypeptide(L)'
;MKPEIHPEYYPAAQVNCSCGNSWVTGSTTAVINVNICSQCHPFYTGEQRIVDSVGRVERFVRRLESRQSAAARQQIEAEVRQEAEAAARRARARGDDPEEAAAEVMSRLETEVEAEAEAEPEA
;
A
#
# COMPACT_ATOMS: atom_id res chain seq x y z
N MET A 1 54.39 18.45 -5.64
CA MET A 1 54.03 17.72 -6.86
C MET A 1 55.29 17.49 -7.69
N LYS A 2 55.54 16.25 -8.14
CA LYS A 2 56.56 16.00 -9.15
C LYS A 2 56.02 16.40 -10.53
N PRO A 3 56.83 17.05 -11.39
CA PRO A 3 56.41 17.37 -12.75
C PRO A 3 56.07 16.07 -13.51
N GLU A 4 55.07 16.12 -14.38
CA GLU A 4 54.68 15.09 -15.36
C GLU A 4 53.99 13.79 -14.85
N ILE A 5 53.95 13.53 -13.54
CA ILE A 5 53.32 12.31 -12.99
C ILE A 5 52.07 12.57 -12.13
N HIS A 6 51.64 13.83 -12.02
CA HIS A 6 50.48 14.21 -11.20
C HIS A 6 49.47 15.02 -12.01
N PRO A 7 48.16 14.78 -11.77
CA PRO A 7 47.11 15.57 -12.39
C PRO A 7 47.15 17.01 -11.89
N GLU A 8 46.62 17.91 -12.71
CA GLU A 8 46.48 19.32 -12.35
C GLU A 8 45.62 19.45 -11.09
N TYR A 9 46.17 20.15 -10.09
CA TYR A 9 45.51 20.37 -8.81
C TYR A 9 45.20 21.84 -8.66
N TYR A 10 43.91 22.13 -8.47
CA TYR A 10 43.40 23.46 -8.22
C TYR A 10 43.28 23.67 -6.70
N PRO A 11 44.13 24.50 -6.08
CA PRO A 11 44.05 24.78 -4.65
C PRO A 11 42.79 25.58 -4.27
N ALA A 12 42.18 26.27 -5.25
CA ALA A 12 40.98 27.09 -5.07
C ALA A 12 39.81 26.58 -5.91
N ALA A 13 39.45 25.30 -5.81
CA ALA A 13 38.25 24.78 -6.44
C ALA A 13 37.00 25.25 -5.70
N GLN A 14 35.98 25.67 -6.46
CA GLN A 14 34.73 26.18 -5.91
C GLN A 14 33.71 25.06 -5.77
N VAL A 15 33.21 24.85 -4.55
CA VAL A 15 32.17 23.87 -4.27
C VAL A 15 30.84 24.59 -4.12
N ASN A 16 29.84 24.19 -4.91
CA ASN A 16 28.48 24.74 -4.87
C ASN A 16 27.52 23.66 -4.37
N CYS A 17 26.84 23.92 -3.26
CA CYS A 17 25.82 23.04 -2.73
C CYS A 17 24.42 23.45 -3.19
N SER A 18 23.53 22.48 -3.41
CA SER A 18 22.10 22.71 -3.69
C SER A 18 21.37 23.50 -2.59
N CYS A 19 21.92 23.59 -1.38
CA CYS A 19 21.38 24.42 -0.29
C CYS A 19 21.82 25.90 -0.36
N GLY A 20 22.57 26.31 -1.39
CA GLY A 20 23.07 27.68 -1.57
C GLY A 20 24.38 28.00 -0.85
N ASN A 21 24.97 27.05 -0.12
CA ASN A 21 26.28 27.22 0.48
C ASN A 21 27.39 27.01 -0.57
N SER A 22 28.39 27.89 -0.59
CA SER A 22 29.57 27.75 -1.44
C SER A 22 30.85 27.96 -0.65
N TRP A 23 31.82 27.05 -0.80
CA TRP A 23 33.12 27.17 -0.15
C TRP A 23 34.26 26.75 -1.08
N VAL A 24 35.48 27.11 -0.70
CA VAL A 24 36.68 26.83 -1.48
C VAL A 24 37.38 25.60 -0.91
N THR A 25 37.77 24.65 -1.75
CA THR A 25 38.52 23.45 -1.37
C THR A 25 39.54 23.11 -2.45
N GLY A 26 40.60 22.39 -2.11
CA GLY A 26 41.55 21.92 -3.12
C GLY A 26 41.07 20.64 -3.81
N SER A 27 41.03 20.62 -5.14
CA SER A 27 40.57 19.48 -5.94
C SER A 27 41.28 19.43 -7.29
N THR A 28 41.21 18.29 -7.98
CA THR A 28 41.62 18.16 -9.39
C THR A 28 40.59 18.73 -10.37
N THR A 29 39.44 19.17 -9.89
CA THR A 29 38.38 19.79 -10.69
C THR A 29 38.13 21.22 -10.21
N ALA A 30 37.96 22.17 -11.13
CA ALA A 30 37.78 23.59 -10.79
C ALA A 30 36.44 23.91 -10.10
N VAL A 31 35.35 23.22 -10.47
CA VAL A 31 34.00 23.43 -9.90
C VAL A 31 33.38 22.10 -9.51
N ILE A 32 32.90 21.99 -8.27
CA ILE A 32 32.26 20.79 -7.72
C ILE A 32 30.83 21.12 -7.33
N ASN A 33 29.86 20.42 -7.91
CA ASN A 33 28.45 20.56 -7.52
C ASN A 33 28.06 19.41 -6.58
N VAL A 34 27.50 19.74 -5.43
CA VAL A 34 27.18 18.77 -4.37
C VAL A 34 25.72 18.93 -3.96
N ASN A 35 25.01 17.82 -3.77
CA ASN A 35 23.61 17.84 -3.34
C ASN A 35 23.44 18.09 -1.83
N ILE A 36 24.39 17.60 -1.01
CA ILE A 36 24.33 17.66 0.45
C ILE A 36 25.71 18.05 1.00
N CYS A 37 25.77 19.10 1.81
CA CYS A 37 26.98 19.57 2.48
C CYS A 37 26.88 19.43 4.01
N SER A 38 27.96 19.76 4.71
CA SER A 38 28.01 19.76 6.17
C SER A 38 26.92 20.61 6.84
N GLN A 39 26.43 21.63 6.14
CA GLN A 39 25.39 22.52 6.67
C GLN A 39 23.96 21.99 6.51
N CYS A 40 23.72 21.04 5.59
CA CYS A 40 22.37 20.51 5.32
C CYS A 40 22.24 19.00 5.53
N HIS A 41 23.32 18.29 5.87
CA HIS A 41 23.22 16.87 6.18
C HIS A 41 22.55 16.68 7.55
N PRO A 42 21.48 15.86 7.66
CA PRO A 42 20.74 15.63 8.92
C PRO A 42 21.63 15.19 10.10
N PHE A 43 22.73 14.50 9.79
CA PHE A 43 23.74 14.12 10.77
C PHE A 43 24.43 15.32 11.45
N TYR A 44 24.73 16.39 10.71
CA TYR A 44 25.42 17.56 11.25
C TYR A 44 24.45 18.59 11.83
N THR A 45 23.23 18.67 11.32
CA THR A 45 22.19 19.57 11.85
C THR A 45 21.50 19.02 13.10
N GLY A 46 21.75 17.74 13.46
CA GLY A 46 21.21 17.11 14.67
C GLY A 46 19.70 16.84 14.62
N GLU A 47 19.06 17.14 13.51
CA GLU A 47 17.62 17.00 13.34
C GLU A 47 17.31 15.54 12.98
N GLN A 48 16.93 14.76 14.00
CA GLN A 48 16.43 13.41 13.80
C GLN A 48 15.11 13.51 13.05
N ARG A 49 15.11 13.15 11.76
CA ARG A 49 13.87 12.86 11.04
C ARG A 49 13.27 11.60 11.64
N ILE A 50 12.46 11.77 12.68
CA ILE A 50 11.61 10.71 13.22
C ILE A 50 10.63 10.38 12.10
N VAL A 51 10.85 9.24 11.44
CA VAL A 51 9.90 8.72 10.46
C VAL A 51 8.73 8.17 11.27
N ASP A 52 7.72 9.00 11.46
CA ASP A 52 6.56 8.75 12.30
C ASP A 52 5.91 7.38 12.01
N SER A 53 5.79 6.56 13.04
CA SER A 53 5.04 5.30 13.08
C SER A 53 3.51 5.51 13.03
N VAL A 54 3.08 6.77 13.00
CA VAL A 54 1.69 7.24 13.15
C VAL A 54 0.73 6.60 12.16
N GLY A 55 1.19 6.07 11.01
CA GLY A 55 0.30 5.39 10.04
C GLY A 55 0.29 3.86 10.10
N ARG A 56 1.06 3.21 10.99
CA ARG A 56 1.19 1.75 11.00
C ARG A 56 -0.04 1.07 11.63
N VAL A 57 -0.66 1.72 12.61
CA VAL A 57 -1.84 1.20 13.33
C VAL A 57 -3.08 1.32 12.44
N GLU A 58 -3.33 2.44 11.78
CA GLU A 58 -4.49 2.60 10.88
C GLU A 58 -4.40 1.65 9.68
N ARG A 59 -3.18 1.42 9.14
CA ARG A 59 -2.98 0.43 8.07
C ARG A 59 -3.25 -1.00 8.52
N PHE A 60 -2.99 -1.30 9.79
CA PHE A 60 -3.29 -2.61 10.37
C PHE A 60 -4.80 -2.79 10.59
N VAL A 61 -5.47 -1.79 11.15
CA VAL A 61 -6.93 -1.80 11.37
C VAL A 61 -7.67 -1.94 10.04
N ARG A 62 -7.35 -1.13 9.02
CA ARG A 62 -7.94 -1.25 7.68
C ARG A 62 -7.74 -2.63 7.05
N ARG A 63 -6.58 -3.26 7.28
CA ARG A 63 -6.32 -4.62 6.80
C ARG A 63 -7.18 -5.65 7.53
N LEU A 64 -7.39 -5.50 8.83
CA LEU A 64 -8.26 -6.40 9.59
C LEU A 64 -9.71 -6.27 9.15
N GLU A 65 -10.23 -5.05 9.00
CA GLU A 65 -11.59 -4.79 8.51
C GLU A 65 -11.81 -5.42 7.14
N SER A 66 -10.87 -5.24 6.19
CA SER A 66 -10.96 -5.84 4.85
C SER A 66 -10.95 -7.38 4.88
N ARG A 67 -10.29 -7.99 5.86
CA ARG A 67 -10.25 -9.46 6.00
C ARG A 67 -11.54 -9.99 6.63
N GLN A 68 -12.10 -9.26 7.59
CA GLN A 68 -13.37 -9.62 8.22
C GLN A 68 -14.52 -9.56 7.22
N SER A 69 -14.60 -8.50 6.41
CA SER A 69 -15.62 -8.39 5.36
C SER A 69 -15.47 -9.46 4.28
N ALA A 70 -14.24 -9.78 3.86
CA ALA A 70 -14.00 -10.87 2.92
C ALA A 70 -14.37 -12.26 3.50
N ALA A 71 -14.06 -12.52 4.78
CA ALA A 71 -14.42 -13.77 5.43
C ALA A 71 -15.94 -13.92 5.63
N ALA A 72 -16.62 -12.84 6.03
CA ALA A 72 -18.08 -12.83 6.16
C ALA A 72 -18.78 -13.09 4.81
N ARG A 73 -18.31 -12.43 3.73
CA ARG A 73 -18.83 -12.67 2.37
C ARG A 73 -18.63 -14.12 1.92
N GLN A 74 -17.47 -14.72 2.23
CA GLN A 74 -17.21 -16.13 1.92
C GLN A 74 -18.10 -17.09 2.70
N GLN A 75 -18.46 -16.76 3.95
CA GLN A 75 -19.38 -17.56 4.76
C GLN A 75 -20.79 -17.51 4.19
N ILE A 76 -21.29 -16.32 3.87
CA ILE A 76 -22.60 -16.13 3.23
C ILE A 76 -22.67 -16.88 1.90
N GLU A 77 -21.65 -16.74 1.03
CA GLU A 77 -21.60 -17.46 -0.25
C GLU A 77 -21.59 -18.99 -0.07
N ALA A 78 -20.90 -19.49 0.96
CA ALA A 78 -20.87 -20.92 1.27
C ALA A 78 -22.22 -21.44 1.80
N GLU A 79 -22.93 -20.65 2.61
CA GLU A 79 -24.26 -20.98 3.13
C GLU A 79 -25.30 -20.98 2.00
N VAL A 80 -25.31 -19.94 1.17
CA VAL A 80 -26.17 -19.85 -0.03
C VAL A 80 -25.94 -21.05 -0.95
N ARG A 81 -24.68 -21.44 -1.18
CA ARG A 81 -24.34 -22.62 -1.97
C ARG A 81 -24.88 -23.91 -1.35
N GLN A 82 -24.76 -24.08 -0.03
CA GLN A 82 -25.28 -25.27 0.67
C GLN A 82 -26.81 -25.34 0.60
N GLU A 83 -27.49 -24.22 0.71
CA GLU A 83 -28.95 -24.15 0.64
C GLU A 83 -29.46 -24.42 -0.77
N ALA A 84 -28.79 -23.87 -1.79
CA ALA A 84 -29.07 -24.18 -3.19
C ALA A 84 -28.85 -25.68 -3.51
N GLU A 85 -27.77 -26.29 -3.01
CA GLU A 85 -27.52 -27.72 -3.16
C GLU A 85 -28.58 -28.58 -2.42
N ALA A 86 -29.01 -28.16 -1.23
CA ALA A 86 -30.06 -28.82 -0.47
C ALA A 86 -31.42 -28.72 -1.18
N ALA A 87 -31.75 -27.57 -1.76
CA ALA A 87 -32.95 -27.34 -2.55
C ALA A 87 -32.96 -28.21 -3.82
N ALA A 88 -31.85 -28.24 -4.56
CA ALA A 88 -31.67 -29.12 -5.72
C ALA A 88 -31.85 -30.60 -5.33
N ARG A 89 -31.29 -31.04 -4.19
CA ARG A 89 -31.46 -32.41 -3.69
C ARG A 89 -32.92 -32.74 -3.35
N ARG A 90 -33.65 -31.80 -2.74
CA ARG A 90 -35.08 -31.94 -2.43
C ARG A 90 -35.95 -31.97 -3.69
N ALA A 91 -35.62 -31.19 -4.72
CA ALA A 91 -36.29 -31.22 -6.02
C ALA A 91 -36.09 -32.56 -6.73
N ARG A 92 -34.85 -33.08 -6.78
CA ARG A 92 -34.56 -34.42 -7.32
C ARG A 92 -35.36 -35.53 -6.63
N ALA A 93 -35.59 -35.41 -5.32
CA ALA A 93 -36.37 -36.38 -4.56
C ALA A 93 -37.88 -36.29 -4.83
N ARG A 94 -38.40 -35.10 -5.20
CA ARG A 94 -39.81 -34.88 -5.57
C ARG A 94 -40.10 -35.15 -7.05
N GLY A 95 -39.07 -35.27 -7.89
CA GLY A 95 -39.21 -35.45 -9.34
C GLY A 95 -39.35 -34.14 -10.11
N ASP A 96 -39.13 -33.00 -9.46
CA ASP A 96 -39.13 -31.67 -10.06
C ASP A 96 -37.75 -31.34 -10.66
N ASP A 97 -37.72 -30.40 -11.62
CA ASP A 97 -36.48 -29.97 -12.27
C ASP A 97 -35.51 -29.31 -11.27
N PRO A 98 -34.32 -29.91 -11.05
CA PRO A 98 -33.45 -29.53 -9.95
C PRO A 98 -32.67 -28.23 -10.18
N GLU A 99 -32.50 -27.81 -11.42
CA GLU A 99 -31.86 -26.54 -11.78
C GLU A 99 -32.80 -25.36 -11.53
N GLU A 100 -34.10 -25.53 -11.77
CA GLU A 100 -35.10 -24.48 -11.60
C GLU A 100 -35.37 -24.19 -10.11
N ALA A 101 -35.44 -25.23 -9.29
CA ALA A 101 -35.57 -25.09 -7.83
C ALA A 101 -34.32 -24.49 -7.17
N ALA A 102 -33.12 -24.73 -7.73
CA ALA A 102 -31.89 -24.09 -7.26
C ALA A 102 -31.84 -22.61 -7.66
N ALA A 103 -32.26 -22.28 -8.88
CA ALA A 103 -32.34 -20.90 -9.38
C ALA A 103 -33.35 -20.05 -8.59
N GLU A 104 -34.49 -20.63 -8.19
CA GLU A 104 -35.48 -19.94 -7.36
C GLU A 104 -34.91 -19.56 -5.98
N VAL A 105 -34.20 -20.48 -5.33
CA VAL A 105 -33.56 -20.24 -4.03
C VAL A 105 -32.42 -19.23 -4.13
N MET A 106 -31.61 -19.30 -5.19
CA MET A 106 -30.56 -18.30 -5.46
C MET A 106 -31.16 -16.90 -5.66
N SER A 107 -32.25 -16.78 -6.43
CA SER A 107 -32.90 -15.47 -6.68
C SER A 107 -33.55 -14.87 -5.42
N ARG A 108 -34.09 -15.70 -4.53
CA ARG A 108 -34.64 -15.25 -3.24
C ARG A 108 -33.52 -14.76 -2.32
N LEU A 109 -32.42 -15.49 -2.24
CA LEU A 109 -31.27 -15.13 -1.41
C LEU A 109 -30.54 -13.90 -1.94
N GLU A 110 -30.45 -13.71 -3.26
CA GLU A 110 -29.91 -12.48 -3.87
C GLU A 110 -30.73 -11.24 -3.46
N THR A 111 -32.07 -11.32 -3.49
CA THR A 111 -32.92 -10.22 -3.02
C THR A 111 -32.82 -9.95 -1.50
N GLU A 112 -32.50 -10.98 -0.70
CA GLU A 112 -32.31 -10.85 0.75
C GLU A 112 -30.93 -10.25 1.08
N VAL A 113 -29.86 -10.68 0.40
CA VAL A 113 -28.50 -10.12 0.56
C VAL A 113 -28.42 -8.68 0.07
N GLU A 114 -29.11 -8.32 -1.02
CA GLU A 114 -29.20 -6.93 -1.47
C GLU A 114 -29.96 -6.04 -0.47
N ALA A 115 -31.04 -6.55 0.13
CA ALA A 115 -31.79 -5.83 1.17
C ALA A 115 -30.98 -5.64 2.48
N GLU A 116 -30.14 -6.62 2.86
CA GLU A 116 -29.25 -6.50 4.02
C GLU A 116 -28.05 -5.57 3.74
N ALA A 117 -27.54 -5.54 2.51
CA ALA A 117 -26.48 -4.62 2.10
C ALA A 117 -26.94 -3.15 2.00
N GLU A 118 -28.21 -2.90 1.69
CA GLU A 118 -28.81 -1.57 1.69
C GLU A 118 -29.28 -1.10 3.09
N ALA A 119 -29.43 -2.03 4.05
CA ALA A 119 -29.83 -1.72 5.43
C ALA A 119 -28.70 -1.13 6.32
N GLU A 120 -27.47 -1.02 5.81
CA GLU A 120 -26.44 -0.19 6.43
C GLU A 120 -26.20 1.11 5.63
N PRO A 121 -26.76 2.22 6.13
CA PRO A 121 -25.96 3.43 6.20
C PRO A 121 -26.05 4.08 7.59
N GLU A 122 -24.90 4.57 8.05
CA GLU A 122 -24.66 5.45 9.22
C GLU A 122 -24.28 4.77 10.55
N ALA A 123 -22.96 4.57 10.73
CA ALA A 123 -22.24 4.93 11.95
C ALA A 123 -20.78 5.28 11.63
#